data_AF-A0A970P0S6-F1
#
_entry.id   AF-A0A970P0S6-F1
#
_cell.length_a   1.000
_cell.length_b   1.000
_cell.length_c   1.000
_cell.angle_alpha   90.00
_cell.angle_beta   90.00
_cell.angle_gamma   90.00
#
_symmetry.space_group_name_H-M   'P 1'
#
loop_
_entity.id
_entity.type
_entity.pdbx_description
1 polymer ?
#
loop_
_entity_poly.entity_id
_entity_poly.type
_entity_poly.pdbx_seq_one_letter_code
_entity_poly.pdbx_strand_id
1 'polypeptide(L)'
;LAEMSRKLDSYLSVEDNTFEIQMDELHQDFFRKLKKKFPGLSNNDLRWCAYLKIGLNSKEIADILNIQPSSSYISRSRLRKKLSLKSEEDLYTFLNSKI
;
A
#
# COMPACT_ATOMS: atom_id res chain seq x y z
N LEU A 1 -19.22 -1.65 -9.38
CA LEU A 1 -18.17 -1.91 -10.39
C LEU A 1 -17.57 -0.61 -10.94
N ALA A 2 -18.38 0.32 -11.49
CA ALA A 2 -17.89 1.60 -12.03
C ALA A 2 -17.23 2.56 -11.02
N GLU A 3 -17.57 2.45 -9.74
CA GLU A 3 -17.01 3.30 -8.67
C GLU A 3 -15.61 2.82 -8.23
N MET A 4 -15.44 1.49 -8.19
CA MET A 4 -14.17 0.83 -7.90
C MET A 4 -13.17 1.07 -9.04
N SER A 5 -13.65 1.01 -10.29
CA SER A 5 -12.84 1.34 -11.47
C SER A 5 -12.43 2.80 -11.51
N ARG A 6 -13.30 3.74 -11.12
CA ARG A 6 -12.95 5.17 -11.03
C ARG A 6 -11.92 5.47 -9.94
N LYS A 7 -12.01 4.80 -8.79
CA LYS A 7 -10.96 4.84 -7.77
C LYS A 7 -9.66 4.24 -8.29
N LEU A 8 -9.75 3.14 -9.03
CA LEU A 8 -8.59 2.48 -9.64
C LEU A 8 -7.90 3.40 -10.65
N ASP A 9 -8.65 4.08 -11.51
CA ASP A 9 -8.12 5.01 -12.52
C ASP A 9 -7.44 6.24 -11.88
N SER A 10 -7.98 6.75 -10.76
CA SER A 10 -7.31 7.83 -10.02
C SER A 10 -5.97 7.37 -9.42
N TYR A 11 -5.88 6.12 -8.97
CA TYR A 11 -4.62 5.53 -8.50
C TYR A 11 -3.62 5.20 -9.64
N LEU A 12 -4.11 4.88 -10.84
CA LEU A 12 -3.31 4.45 -11.99
C LEU A 12 -2.69 5.60 -12.81
N SER A 13 -3.28 6.80 -12.78
CA SER A 13 -2.83 7.93 -13.62
C SER A 13 -1.54 8.62 -13.16
N VAL A 14 -0.78 8.03 -12.24
CA VAL A 14 0.19 8.77 -11.42
C VAL A 14 1.64 8.52 -11.85
N GLU A 15 2.17 9.47 -12.62
CA GLU A 15 3.60 9.83 -12.55
C GLU A 15 3.95 10.28 -11.12
N ASP A 16 5.19 10.01 -10.69
CA ASP A 16 5.66 9.99 -9.30
C ASP A 16 5.26 11.19 -8.38
N ASN A 17 4.86 12.33 -8.95
CA ASN A 17 4.51 13.55 -8.23
C ASN A 17 3.03 13.69 -7.82
N THR A 18 2.11 12.87 -8.34
CA THR A 18 0.66 13.04 -8.08
C THR A 18 0.13 12.16 -6.94
N PHE A 19 0.91 11.16 -6.49
CA PHE A 19 0.50 10.25 -5.42
C PHE A 19 0.30 10.98 -4.09
N GLU A 20 1.13 11.99 -3.82
CA GLU A 20 0.99 12.84 -2.63
C GLU A 20 -0.18 13.81 -2.75
N ILE A 21 -0.59 14.18 -3.97
CA ILE A 21 -1.56 15.24 -4.26
C ILE A 21 -3.02 14.76 -4.14
N GLN A 22 -3.28 13.46 -4.35
CA GLN A 22 -4.65 12.89 -4.25
C GLN A 22 -4.99 12.30 -2.88
N MET A 23 -4.15 12.53 -1.87
CA MET A 23 -4.33 12.01 -0.53
C MET A 23 -5.23 12.93 0.28
N ASP A 24 -6.43 12.47 0.64
CA ASP A 24 -7.20 13.13 1.70
C ASP A 24 -6.44 13.11 3.04
N GLU A 25 -6.90 13.92 3.99
CA GLU A 25 -6.24 14.06 5.31
C GLU A 25 -6.09 12.71 6.04
N LEU A 26 -7.04 11.79 5.87
CA LEU A 26 -7.04 10.47 6.50
C LEU A 26 -5.87 9.61 6.01
N HIS A 27 -5.56 9.66 4.72
CA HIS A 27 -4.37 8.98 4.21
C HIS A 27 -3.08 9.69 4.64
N GLN A 28 -3.05 11.03 4.71
CA GLN A 28 -1.86 11.75 5.17
C GLN A 28 -1.42 11.34 6.58
N ASP A 29 -2.36 11.20 7.52
CA ASP A 29 -2.05 10.74 8.88
C ASP A 29 -1.56 9.29 8.92
N PHE A 30 -2.15 8.41 8.11
CA PHE A 30 -1.68 7.03 7.95
C PHE A 30 -0.22 6.98 7.48
N PHE A 31 0.12 7.75 6.44
CA PHE A 31 1.50 7.84 5.93
C PHE A 31 2.46 8.45 6.94
N ARG A 32 2.04 9.50 7.66
CA ARG A 32 2.86 10.13 8.70
C ARG A 32 3.20 9.12 9.80
N LYS A 33 2.23 8.33 10.26
CA LYS A 33 2.45 7.28 11.25
C LYS A 33 3.36 6.17 10.71
N LEU A 34 3.18 5.75 9.46
CA LEU A 34 4.06 4.76 8.82
C LEU A 34 5.49 5.25 8.71
N LYS A 35 5.73 6.45 8.15
CA LYS A 35 7.07 7.03 8.03
C LYS A 35 7.73 7.23 9.41
N LYS A 36 6.95 7.62 10.43
CA LYS A 36 7.44 7.78 11.80
C LYS A 36 7.83 6.45 12.45
N LYS A 37 7.00 5.40 12.32
CA LYS A 37 7.27 4.08 12.92
C LYS A 37 8.30 3.27 12.12
N PHE A 38 8.30 3.42 10.80
CA PHE A 38 9.07 2.62 9.85
C PHE A 38 9.77 3.53 8.83
N PRO A 39 10.81 4.28 9.25
CA PRO A 39 11.49 5.24 8.38
C PRO A 39 12.24 4.57 7.20
N GLY A 40 12.48 3.26 7.25
CA GLY A 40 13.10 2.49 6.16
C GLY A 40 12.15 2.07 5.03
N LEU A 41 10.89 2.49 5.04
CA LEU A 41 9.95 2.23 3.95
C LEU A 41 10.24 3.15 2.76
N SER A 42 10.42 2.56 1.59
CA SER A 42 10.49 3.29 0.32
C SER A 42 9.11 3.79 -0.11
N ASN A 43 9.06 4.72 -1.06
CA ASN A 43 7.80 5.19 -1.63
C ASN A 43 6.95 4.05 -2.22
N ASN A 44 7.58 3.02 -2.79
CA ASN A 44 6.86 1.85 -3.28
C ASN A 44 6.27 1.00 -2.15
N ASP A 45 6.97 0.86 -1.02
CA ASP A 45 6.41 0.16 0.15
C ASP A 45 5.20 0.92 0.72
N LEU A 46 5.30 2.25 0.74
CA LEU A 46 4.25 3.16 1.17
C LEU A 46 3.01 3.05 0.26
N ARG A 47 3.20 3.06 -1.07
CA ARG A 47 2.12 2.82 -2.05
C ARG A 47 1.43 1.48 -1.81
N TRP A 48 2.22 0.43 -1.63
CA TRP A 48 1.71 -0.91 -1.27
C TRP A 48 0.85 -0.91 -0.01
N CYS A 49 1.31 -0.26 1.06
CA CYS A 49 0.54 -0.13 2.29
C CYS A 49 -0.79 0.59 2.09
N ALA A 50 -0.82 1.67 1.29
CA ALA A 50 -2.08 2.36 0.98
C ALA A 50 -3.05 1.48 0.19
N TYR A 51 -2.57 0.77 -0.83
CA TYR A 51 -3.43 -0.12 -1.59
C TYR A 51 -4.04 -1.22 -0.72
N LEU A 52 -3.23 -1.81 0.17
CA LEU A 52 -3.74 -2.75 1.16
C LEU A 52 -4.75 -2.10 2.12
N LYS A 53 -4.51 -0.84 2.53
CA LYS A 53 -5.37 -0.11 3.47
C LYS A 53 -6.76 0.19 2.89
N ILE A 54 -6.86 0.43 1.59
CA ILE A 54 -8.14 0.67 0.89
C ILE A 54 -8.87 -0.62 0.49
N GLY A 55 -8.31 -1.80 0.84
CA GLY A 55 -8.97 -3.09 0.63
C GLY A 55 -8.50 -3.88 -0.59
N LEU A 56 -7.48 -3.43 -1.33
CA LEU A 56 -6.98 -4.16 -2.49
C LEU A 56 -6.16 -5.38 -2.05
N ASN A 57 -6.33 -6.48 -2.78
CA ASN A 57 -5.54 -7.69 -2.58
C ASN A 57 -4.24 -7.66 -3.42
N SER A 58 -3.31 -8.57 -3.11
CA SER A 58 -1.99 -8.60 -3.77
C SER A 58 -2.04 -8.74 -5.29
N LYS A 59 -3.10 -9.37 -5.83
CA LYS A 59 -3.27 -9.54 -7.29
C LYS A 59 -3.68 -8.22 -7.93
N GLU A 60 -4.67 -7.55 -7.36
CA GLU A 60 -5.11 -6.22 -7.81
C GLU A 60 -3.96 -5.21 -7.75
N ILE A 61 -3.15 -5.25 -6.68
CA ILE A 61 -1.96 -4.40 -6.55
C ILE A 61 -0.91 -4.73 -7.63
N ALA A 62 -0.71 -6.01 -7.94
CA ALA A 62 0.23 -6.42 -8.98
C ALA A 62 -0.21 -5.92 -10.36
N ASP A 63 -1.50 -6.05 -10.65
CA ASP A 63 -2.11 -5.56 -11.89
C ASP A 63 -1.97 -4.03 -12.00
N ILE A 64 -2.21 -3.29 -10.90
CA ILE A 64 -2.05 -1.83 -10.85
C ILE A 64 -0.62 -1.39 -11.10
N LEU A 65 0.34 -2.08 -10.47
CA LEU A 65 1.75 -1.73 -10.56
C LEU A 65 2.40 -2.31 -11.82
N ASN A 66 1.63 -2.99 -12.67
CA ASN A 66 2.10 -3.69 -13.86
C ASN A 66 3.29 -4.62 -13.57
N ILE A 67 3.21 -5.36 -12.45
CA ILE A 67 4.21 -6.34 -12.02
C ILE A 67 3.62 -7.75 -12.05
N GLN A 68 4.49 -8.73 -12.14
CA GLN A 68 4.05 -10.12 -12.11
C GLN A 68 3.48 -10.50 -10.74
N PRO A 69 2.42 -11.34 -10.67
CA PRO A 69 1.87 -11.80 -9.39
C PRO A 69 2.90 -12.46 -8.47
N SER A 70 3.92 -13.12 -9.03
CA SER A 70 5.07 -13.66 -8.29
C SER A 70 5.86 -12.58 -7.54
N SER A 71 6.06 -11.42 -8.17
CA SER A 71 6.69 -10.24 -7.57
C SER A 71 5.86 -9.65 -6.42
N SER A 72 4.54 -9.86 -6.44
CA SER A 72 3.63 -9.44 -5.37
C SER A 72 3.92 -10.19 -4.05
N TYR A 73 4.16 -11.50 -4.11
CA TYR A 73 4.49 -12.32 -2.94
C TYR A 73 5.83 -11.91 -2.31
N ILE A 74 6.83 -11.68 -3.16
CA ILE A 74 8.16 -11.21 -2.72
C ILE A 74 8.03 -9.84 -2.06
N SER A 75 7.26 -8.92 -2.66
CA SER A 75 7.05 -7.58 -2.12
C SER A 75 6.30 -7.62 -0.78
N ARG A 76 5.25 -8.45 -0.65
CA ARG A 76 4.55 -8.67 0.63
C ARG A 76 5.48 -9.27 1.69
N SER A 77 6.33 -10.24 1.34
CA SER A 77 7.31 -10.83 2.26
C SER A 77 8.33 -9.80 2.75
N ARG A 78 8.88 -8.97 1.84
CA ARG A 78 9.79 -7.87 2.18
C ARG A 78 9.11 -6.84 3.07
N LEU A 79 7.87 -6.47 2.75
CA LEU A 79 7.09 -5.51 3.51
C LEU A 79 6.83 -5.99 4.94
N ARG A 80 6.48 -7.27 5.11
CA ARG A 80 6.35 -7.88 6.44
C ARG A 80 7.62 -7.78 7.28
N LYS A 81 8.78 -8.04 6.67
CA LYS A 81 10.08 -7.91 7.36
C LYS A 81 10.36 -6.45 7.75
N LYS A 82 10.11 -5.49 6.85
CA LYS A 82 10.30 -4.04 7.12
C LYS A 82 9.37 -3.52 8.22
N LEU A 83 8.17 -4.08 8.32
CA LEU A 83 7.20 -3.77 9.37
C LEU A 83 7.39 -4.60 10.64
N SER A 84 8.41 -5.46 10.67
CA SER A 84 8.73 -6.35 11.80
C SER A 84 7.55 -7.23 12.25
N LEU A 85 6.73 -7.67 11.29
CA LEU A 85 5.57 -8.52 11.53
C LEU A 85 6.00 -9.95 11.87
N LYS A 86 5.43 -10.51 12.95
CA LYS A 86 5.59 -11.93 13.27
C LYS A 86 4.79 -12.80 12.31
N SER A 87 5.12 -14.09 12.24
CA SER A 87 4.51 -15.04 11.30
C SER A 87 2.99 -15.14 11.47
N GLU A 88 2.51 -15.06 12.70
CA GLU A 88 1.10 -15.09 13.10
C GLU A 88 0.35 -13.78 12.85
N GLU A 89 1.05 -12.66 12.65
CA GLU A 89 0.41 -11.38 12.40
C GLU A 89 0.02 -11.24 10.93
N ASP A 90 -1.24 -10.94 10.64
CA ASP A 90 -1.66 -10.61 9.29
C ASP A 90 -1.32 -9.15 8.94
N LEU A 91 -0.76 -8.96 7.74
CA LEU A 91 -0.33 -7.65 7.25
C LEU A 91 -1.51 -6.69 7.07
N TYR A 92 -2.63 -7.18 6.53
CA TYR A 92 -3.80 -6.34 6.30
C TYR A 92 -4.40 -5.87 7.63
N THR A 93 -4.52 -6.78 8.58
CA THR A 93 -5.01 -6.51 9.95
C THR A 93 -4.10 -5.52 10.68
N PHE A 94 -2.78 -5.68 10.56
CA PHE A 94 -1.80 -4.75 11.12
C PHE A 94 -1.98 -3.32 10.59
N LEU A 95 -2.07 -3.16 9.26
CA LEU A 95 -2.27 -1.85 8.63
C LEU A 95 -3.63 -1.24 8.97
N ASN A 96 -4.62 -2.08 9.30
CA ASN A 96 -5.96 -1.60 9.65
C ASN A 96 -6.17 -1.25 11.12
N SER A 97 -5.41 -1.86 12.04
CA SER A 97 -5.64 -1.72 13.48
C SER A 97 -4.50 -1.06 14.26
N LYS A 98 -3.25 -1.13 13.78
CA LYS A 98 -2.06 -0.70 14.53
C LYS A 98 -1.36 0.54 13.93
N ILE A 99 -1.82 1.01 12.78
CA ILE A 99 -1.41 2.26 12.13
C ILE A 99 -2.59 3.23 12.20
#